data_AF-A0A354HDC9-F1
#
_entry.id   AF-A0A354HDC9-F1
#
_cell.length_a   1.000
_cell.length_b   1.000
_cell.length_c   1.000
_cell.angle_alpha   90.00
_cell.angle_beta   90.00
_cell.angle_gamma   90.00
#
_symmetry.space_group_name_H-M   'P 1'
#
loop_
_entity.id
_entity.type
_entity.pdbx_description
1 polymer ?
#
loop_
_entity_poly.entity_id
_entity_poly.type
_entity_poly.pdbx_seq_one_letter_code
_entity_poly.pdbx_strand_id
1 'polypeptide(L)'
;MRKINAILGTSMIVLFLAHMIMGGLQLAGIMPGGNSLMKIGAVLLFVLTMVHTVIGVILTAATLKARKKSGAGYFRENRLFWVRRISGFALMLFLVSHIMIFIGRTSGSAFRLNLFDIPQLVSSLLFVVSLLVHIVTNIRPLMLALGAGKAKVFLADCAFVLSVLLLAAGAAFVIYYFRWIM
;
A
#
# COMPACT_ATOMS: atom_id res chain seq x y z
N MET A 1 18.60 -2.54 -12.55
CA MET A 1 17.17 -2.76 -12.18
C MET A 1 16.95 -3.14 -10.72
N ARG A 2 17.64 -4.15 -10.16
CA ARG A 2 17.35 -4.65 -8.80
C ARG A 2 17.57 -3.64 -7.67
N LYS A 3 18.69 -2.90 -7.68
CA LYS A 3 18.97 -1.81 -6.72
C LYS A 3 18.00 -0.63 -6.87
N ILE A 4 17.69 -0.24 -8.11
CA ILE A 4 16.73 0.84 -8.40
C ILE A 4 15.34 0.50 -7.86
N ASN A 5 14.85 -0.73 -8.07
CA ASN A 5 13.56 -1.16 -7.54
C ASN A 5 13.56 -1.24 -6.00
N ALA A 6 14.71 -1.51 -5.38
CA ALA A 6 14.86 -1.50 -3.93
C ALA A 6 14.81 -0.07 -3.36
N ILE A 7 15.48 0.89 -4.01
CA ILE A 7 15.41 2.31 -3.65
C ILE A 7 13.96 2.80 -3.80
N LEU A 8 13.32 2.50 -4.94
CA LEU A 8 11.91 2.83 -5.18
C LEU A 8 11.00 2.28 -4.06
N GLY A 9 11.12 0.99 -3.74
CA GLY A 9 10.34 0.36 -2.67
C GLY A 9 10.58 0.98 -1.30
N THR A 10 11.83 1.33 -0.98
CA THR A 10 12.18 1.97 0.29
C THR A 10 11.59 3.38 0.39
N SER A 11 11.73 4.18 -0.67
CA SER A 11 11.14 5.53 -0.73
C SER A 11 9.62 5.49 -0.60
N MET A 12 8.97 4.51 -1.24
CA MET A 12 7.53 4.30 -1.11
C MET A 12 7.13 3.96 0.33
N ILE A 13 7.87 3.09 1.03
CA ILE A 13 7.57 2.77 2.45
C ILE A 13 7.63 4.02 3.31
N VAL A 14 8.67 4.85 3.17
CA VAL A 14 8.83 6.08 3.97
C VAL A 14 7.66 7.06 3.70
N LEU A 15 7.35 7.31 2.43
CA LEU A 15 6.25 8.20 2.06
C LEU A 15 4.88 7.64 2.47
N PHE A 16 4.69 6.33 2.34
CA PHE A 16 3.49 5.64 2.79
C PHE A 16 3.28 5.77 4.30
N LEU A 17 4.34 5.58 5.10
CA LEU A 17 4.26 5.75 6.55
C LEU A 17 3.82 7.16 6.93
N ALA A 18 4.42 8.18 6.31
CA ALA A 18 4.01 9.57 6.52
C ALA A 18 2.55 9.79 6.10
N HIS A 19 2.16 9.33 4.91
CA HIS A 19 0.79 9.43 4.40
C HIS A 19 -0.23 8.78 5.33
N MET A 20 0.05 7.56 5.79
CA MET A 20 -0.83 6.79 6.67
C MET A 20 -0.98 7.45 8.05
N ILE A 21 0.11 7.94 8.65
CA ILE A 21 0.05 8.63 9.95
C ILE A 21 -0.74 9.93 9.82
N MET A 22 -0.37 10.80 8.88
CA MET A 22 -1.06 12.09 8.69
C MET A 22 -2.52 11.88 8.27
N GLY A 23 -2.78 10.95 7.35
CA GLY A 23 -4.12 10.60 6.90
C GLY A 23 -4.98 10.03 8.03
N GLY A 24 -4.43 9.15 8.86
CA GLY A 24 -5.11 8.61 10.03
C GLY A 24 -5.48 9.70 11.04
N LEU A 25 -4.56 10.62 11.35
CA LEU A 25 -4.84 11.76 12.24
C LEU A 25 -5.91 12.70 11.67
N GLN A 26 -5.91 12.89 10.35
CA GLN A 26 -6.93 13.68 9.65
C GLN A 26 -8.31 13.00 9.72
N LEU A 27 -8.38 11.69 9.47
CA LEU A 27 -9.60 10.90 9.60
C LEU A 27 -10.09 10.81 11.06
N ALA A 28 -9.20 10.89 12.04
CA ALA A 28 -9.56 11.01 13.45
C ALA A 28 -10.03 12.42 13.85
N GLY A 29 -9.88 13.43 12.98
CA GLY A 29 -10.23 14.82 13.29
C GLY A 29 -9.24 15.51 14.23
N ILE A 30 -8.06 14.94 14.44
CA ILE A 30 -7.00 15.47 15.31
C ILE A 30 -6.19 16.54 14.58
N MET A 31 -6.04 16.42 13.25
CA MET A 31 -5.25 17.34 12.42
C MET A 31 -6.08 17.86 11.23
N PRO A 32 -5.96 19.15 10.86
CA PRO A 32 -6.58 19.68 9.65
C PRO A 32 -5.95 19.06 8.39
N GLY A 33 -6.78 18.86 7.36
CA GLY A 33 -6.36 18.23 6.11
C GLY A 33 -6.14 19.20 4.96
N GLY A 34 -5.60 18.69 3.85
CA GLY A 34 -5.60 19.39 2.57
C GLY A 34 -4.55 20.49 2.39
N ASN A 35 -3.56 20.59 3.30
CA ASN A 35 -2.41 21.48 3.10
C ASN A 35 -1.57 21.05 1.89
N SER A 36 -0.82 21.99 1.31
CA SER A 36 -0.05 21.76 0.08
C SER A 36 1.00 20.67 0.24
N LEU A 37 1.64 20.56 1.40
CA LEU A 37 2.67 19.56 1.66
C LEU A 37 2.11 18.12 1.63
N MET A 38 0.96 17.89 2.27
CA MET A 38 0.26 16.60 2.27
C MET A 38 -0.22 16.23 0.88
N LYS A 39 -0.74 17.20 0.11
CA LYS A 39 -1.14 16.98 -1.29
C LYS A 39 0.05 16.58 -2.15
N ILE A 40 1.17 17.31 -2.04
CA ILE A 40 2.41 16.99 -2.76
C ILE A 40 2.92 15.61 -2.37
N GLY A 41 2.95 15.29 -1.07
CA GLY A 41 3.36 13.98 -0.58
C GLY A 41 2.49 12.84 -1.11
N ALA A 42 1.17 13.01 -1.13
CA ALA A 42 0.23 12.04 -1.69
C ALA A 42 0.40 11.86 -3.20
N VAL A 43 0.58 12.95 -3.96
CA VAL A 43 0.83 12.89 -5.41
C VAL A 43 2.16 12.20 -5.69
N LEU A 44 3.22 12.51 -4.94
CA LEU A 44 4.53 11.86 -5.09
C LEU A 44 4.42 10.36 -4.81
N LEU A 45 3.76 9.97 -3.71
CA LEU A 45 3.52 8.57 -3.39
C LEU A 45 2.72 7.86 -4.50
N PHE A 46 1.70 8.51 -5.05
CA PHE A 46 0.93 7.98 -6.17
C PHE A 46 1.81 7.75 -7.40
N VAL A 47 2.62 8.73 -7.81
CA VAL A 47 3.53 8.60 -8.97
C VAL A 47 4.51 7.44 -8.78
N LEU A 48 5.15 7.33 -7.60
CA LEU A 48 6.06 6.22 -7.31
C LEU A 48 5.34 4.87 -7.34
N THR A 49 4.10 4.82 -6.83
CA THR A 49 3.26 3.63 -6.88
C THR A 49 2.92 3.23 -8.32
N MET A 50 2.65 4.19 -9.20
CA MET A 50 2.41 3.91 -10.63
C MET A 50 3.65 3.35 -11.30
N VAL A 51 4.83 3.94 -11.05
CA VAL A 51 6.11 3.43 -11.58
C VAL A 51 6.35 1.98 -11.10
N HIS A 52 6.17 1.72 -9.81
CA HIS A 52 6.29 0.39 -9.23
C HIS A 52 5.31 -0.61 -9.87
N THR A 53 4.06 -0.17 -10.09
CA THR A 53 3.01 -0.97 -10.72
C THR A 53 3.38 -1.35 -12.15
N VAL A 54 3.84 -0.40 -12.97
CA VAL A 54 4.25 -0.65 -14.36
C VAL A 54 5.39 -1.67 -14.41
N ILE A 55 6.44 -1.48 -13.60
CA ILE A 55 7.56 -2.43 -13.50
C ILE A 55 7.03 -3.81 -13.07
N GLY A 56 6.15 -3.85 -12.08
CA GLY A 56 5.52 -5.07 -11.58
C GLY A 56 4.74 -5.84 -12.66
N VAL A 57 3.93 -5.13 -13.45
CA VAL A 57 3.14 -5.69 -14.56
C VAL A 57 4.05 -6.25 -15.65
N ILE A 58 5.07 -5.49 -16.09
CA ILE A 58 6.02 -5.95 -17.10
C ILE A 58 6.72 -7.25 -16.67
N LEU A 59 7.22 -7.30 -15.43
CA LEU A 59 7.88 -8.50 -14.90
C LEU A 59 6.93 -9.70 -14.76
N THR A 60 5.66 -9.43 -14.43
CA THR A 60 4.64 -10.48 -14.34
C THR A 60 4.30 -11.03 -15.72
N ALA A 61 4.12 -10.17 -16.72
CA ALA A 61 3.88 -10.56 -18.10
C ALA A 61 5.04 -11.39 -18.67
N ALA A 62 6.29 -10.98 -18.41
CA ALA A 62 7.47 -11.74 -18.79
C ALA A 62 7.49 -13.15 -18.16
N THR A 63 7.10 -13.26 -16.88
CA THR A 63 6.99 -14.54 -16.17
C THR A 63 5.91 -15.43 -16.79
N LEU A 64 4.74 -14.88 -17.10
CA LEU A 64 3.65 -15.62 -17.74
C LEU A 64 4.04 -16.11 -19.15
N LYS A 65 4.75 -15.28 -19.93
CA LYS A 65 5.26 -15.66 -21.25
C LYS A 65 6.29 -16.80 -21.14
N ALA A 66 7.22 -16.72 -20.20
CA ALA A 66 8.20 -17.78 -19.94
C ALA A 66 7.52 -19.08 -19.51
N ARG A 67 6.55 -19.00 -18.59
CA ARG A 67 5.74 -20.14 -18.14
C ARG A 67 5.03 -20.81 -19.32
N LYS A 68 4.35 -20.04 -20.17
CA LYS A 68 3.67 -20.55 -21.37
C LYS A 68 4.64 -21.27 -22.32
N LYS A 69 5.85 -20.73 -22.52
CA LYS A 69 6.87 -21.35 -23.37
C LYS A 69 7.42 -22.66 -22.79
N SER A 70 7.61 -22.71 -21.47
CA SER A 70 8.22 -23.87 -20.80
C SER A 70 7.25 -25.02 -20.51
N GLY A 71 5.93 -24.77 -20.50
CA GLY A 71 4.93 -25.74 -20.03
C GLY A 71 4.94 -26.01 -18.52
N ALA A 72 5.95 -25.53 -17.78
CA ALA A 72 6.13 -25.83 -16.36
C ALA A 72 5.57 -24.72 -15.46
N GLY A 73 4.52 -25.04 -14.70
CA GLY A 73 3.78 -24.04 -13.93
C GLY A 73 4.35 -23.68 -12.56
N TYR A 74 5.06 -24.63 -11.92
CA TYR A 74 5.68 -24.51 -10.58
C TYR A 74 4.94 -23.63 -9.56
N PHE A 75 3.61 -23.73 -9.48
CA PHE A 75 2.82 -22.88 -8.59
C PHE A 75 3.09 -23.17 -7.11
N ARG A 76 3.32 -24.44 -6.78
CA ARG A 76 3.52 -24.90 -5.41
C ARG A 76 4.88 -24.46 -4.87
N GLU A 77 5.89 -24.51 -5.72
CA GLU A 77 7.27 -24.14 -5.44
C GLU A 77 7.40 -22.61 -5.38
N ASN A 78 6.61 -21.90 -6.20
CA ASN A 78 6.61 -20.44 -6.28
C ASN A 78 5.43 -19.78 -5.54
N ARG A 79 4.86 -20.41 -4.50
CA ARG A 79 3.72 -19.87 -3.75
C ARG A 79 3.94 -18.41 -3.32
N LEU A 80 5.09 -18.12 -2.73
CA LEU A 80 5.41 -16.78 -2.23
C LEU A 80 5.53 -15.75 -3.37
N PHE A 81 5.98 -16.15 -4.55
CA PHE A 81 5.94 -15.29 -5.73
C PHE A 81 4.50 -14.96 -6.12
N TRP A 82 3.62 -15.96 -6.19
CA TRP A 82 2.22 -15.76 -6.56
C TRP A 82 1.45 -14.91 -5.54
N VAL A 83 1.68 -15.10 -4.24
CA VAL A 83 1.09 -14.24 -3.20
C VAL A 83 1.45 -12.77 -3.42
N ARG A 84 2.70 -12.46 -3.79
CA ARG A 84 3.12 -11.07 -4.10
C ARG A 84 2.37 -10.51 -5.32
N ARG A 85 2.16 -11.34 -6.35
CA ARG A 85 1.47 -10.91 -7.58
C ARG A 85 -0.02 -10.69 -7.35
N ILE A 86 -0.67 -11.60 -6.64
CA ILE A 86 -2.10 -11.50 -6.32
C ILE A 86 -2.35 -10.31 -5.38
N SER A 87 -1.56 -10.17 -4.31
CA SER A 87 -1.67 -9.00 -3.41
C SER A 87 -1.38 -7.68 -4.14
N GLY A 88 -0.39 -7.64 -5.05
CA GLY A 88 -0.12 -6.47 -5.88
C GLY A 88 -1.29 -6.12 -6.81
N PHE A 89 -1.93 -7.11 -7.41
CA PHE A 89 -3.12 -6.90 -8.23
C PHE A 89 -4.33 -6.41 -7.40
N ALA A 90 -4.56 -7.01 -6.23
CA ALA A 90 -5.60 -6.55 -5.30
C ALA A 90 -5.37 -5.08 -4.89
N LEU A 91 -4.12 -4.70 -4.60
CA LEU A 91 -3.76 -3.31 -4.33
C LEU A 91 -4.06 -2.37 -5.48
N MET A 92 -3.82 -2.77 -6.73
CA MET A 92 -4.17 -1.94 -7.89
C MET A 92 -5.68 -1.65 -7.94
N LEU A 93 -6.52 -2.67 -7.68
CA LEU A 93 -7.98 -2.52 -7.65
C LEU A 93 -8.43 -1.58 -6.52
N PHE A 94 -7.99 -1.87 -5.30
CA PHE A 94 -8.42 -1.11 -4.11
C PHE A 94 -7.81 0.29 -4.05
N LEU A 95 -6.64 0.53 -4.66
CA LEU A 95 -6.05 1.86 -4.78
C LEU A 95 -6.95 2.81 -5.57
N VAL A 96 -7.63 2.33 -6.63
CA VAL A 96 -8.59 3.16 -7.37
C VAL A 96 -9.72 3.59 -6.46
N SER A 97 -10.32 2.64 -5.72
CA SER A 97 -11.37 2.95 -4.74
C SER A 97 -10.89 3.93 -3.67
N HIS A 98 -9.69 3.71 -3.14
CA HIS A 98 -9.07 4.62 -2.17
C HIS A 98 -8.89 6.02 -2.76
N ILE A 99 -8.40 6.18 -3.98
CA ILE A 99 -8.27 7.51 -4.59
C ILE A 99 -9.64 8.17 -4.76
N MET A 100 -10.65 7.43 -5.22
CA MET A 100 -11.99 7.98 -5.48
C MET A 100 -12.68 8.53 -4.22
N ILE A 101 -12.49 7.92 -3.04
CA ILE A 101 -13.06 8.44 -1.79
C ILE A 101 -12.38 9.73 -1.32
N PHE A 102 -11.15 10.01 -1.77
CA PHE A 102 -10.38 11.22 -1.45
C PHE A 102 -10.43 12.28 -2.57
N ILE A 103 -10.95 11.99 -3.76
CA ILE A 103 -11.24 12.99 -4.81
C ILE A 103 -12.56 13.67 -4.44
N GLY A 104 -12.56 14.92 -3.97
CA GLY A 104 -13.82 15.60 -3.63
C GLY A 104 -13.72 16.81 -2.68
N ARG A 105 -14.87 17.44 -2.41
CA ARG A 105 -15.02 18.76 -1.77
C ARG A 105 -14.36 18.86 -0.39
N THR A 106 -13.33 19.69 -0.27
CA THR A 106 -13.07 20.43 0.99
C THR A 106 -14.21 21.42 1.20
N SER A 107 -15.11 21.15 2.15
CA SER A 107 -16.09 22.10 2.63
C SER A 107 -15.60 22.68 3.96
N GLY A 108 -15.18 23.95 3.95
CA GLY A 108 -14.62 24.61 5.14
C GLY A 108 -13.21 24.15 5.50
N SER A 109 -12.85 24.24 6.78
CA SER A 109 -11.54 23.86 7.34
C SER A 109 -11.35 22.35 7.57
N ALA A 110 -12.40 21.54 7.35
CA ALA A 110 -12.38 20.09 7.59
C ALA A 110 -12.34 19.32 6.27
N PHE A 111 -11.41 18.38 6.15
CA PHE A 111 -11.38 17.46 5.02
C PHE A 111 -12.46 16.39 5.20
N ARG A 112 -13.34 16.23 4.20
CA ARG A 112 -14.39 15.22 4.19
C ARG A 112 -14.20 14.29 3.00
N LEU A 113 -14.35 12.99 3.24
CA LEU A 113 -14.39 11.98 2.19
C LEU A 113 -15.67 12.11 1.37
N ASN A 114 -15.60 11.71 0.11
CA ASN A 114 -16.77 11.52 -0.74
C ASN A 114 -17.41 10.16 -0.44
N LEU A 115 -18.73 10.14 -0.20
CA LEU A 115 -19.58 8.94 -0.06
C LEU A 115 -18.88 7.77 0.65
N PHE A 116 -18.79 7.83 1.98
CA PHE A 116 -18.07 6.82 2.78
C PHE A 116 -19.03 5.87 3.54
N ASP A 117 -19.71 4.99 2.80
CA ASP A 117 -20.63 3.99 3.35
C ASP A 117 -19.92 2.61 3.52
N ILE A 118 -20.66 1.57 3.90
CA ILE A 118 -20.16 0.21 4.14
C ILE A 118 -19.26 -0.30 2.99
N PRO A 119 -19.61 -0.15 1.70
CA PRO A 119 -18.74 -0.63 0.62
C PRO A 119 -17.36 0.05 0.62
N GLN A 120 -17.29 1.34 0.92
CA GLN A 120 -16.04 2.10 0.97
C GLN A 120 -15.21 1.74 2.21
N LEU A 121 -15.88 1.49 3.35
CA LEU A 121 -15.21 0.96 4.54
C LEU A 121 -14.59 -0.41 4.25
N VAL A 122 -15.38 -1.35 3.70
CA VAL A 122 -14.92 -2.70 3.36
C VAL A 122 -13.76 -2.63 2.36
N SER A 123 -13.88 -1.81 1.30
CA SER A 123 -12.80 -1.58 0.33
C SER A 123 -11.53 -1.05 0.99
N SER A 124 -11.65 -0.10 1.91
CA SER A 124 -10.51 0.48 2.63
C SER A 124 -9.82 -0.54 3.56
N LEU A 125 -10.60 -1.39 4.24
CA LEU A 125 -10.05 -2.48 5.06
C LEU A 125 -9.36 -3.54 4.22
N LEU A 126 -9.95 -3.92 3.09
CA LEU A 126 -9.35 -4.85 2.13
C LEU A 126 -8.08 -4.27 1.50
N PHE A 127 -8.01 -2.96 1.28
CA PHE A 127 -6.79 -2.27 0.87
C PHE A 127 -5.68 -2.43 1.90
N VAL A 128 -5.97 -2.16 3.18
CA VAL A 128 -5.02 -2.29 4.29
C VAL A 128 -4.50 -3.72 4.43
N VAL A 129 -5.40 -4.72 4.38
CA VAL A 129 -5.01 -6.14 4.46
C VAL A 129 -4.16 -6.55 3.25
N SER A 130 -4.55 -6.14 2.04
CA SER A 130 -3.77 -6.41 0.82
C SER A 130 -2.38 -5.79 0.90
N LEU A 131 -2.28 -4.59 1.47
CA LEU A 131 -1.02 -3.87 1.65
C LEU A 131 -0.12 -4.56 2.65
N LEU A 132 -0.68 -5.00 3.78
CA LEU A 132 0.05 -5.78 4.79
C LEU A 132 0.68 -7.03 4.17
N VAL A 133 -0.13 -7.83 3.47
CA VAL A 133 0.34 -9.05 2.80
C VAL A 133 1.43 -8.71 1.77
N HIS A 134 1.23 -7.66 0.98
CA HIS A 134 2.20 -7.25 -0.03
C HIS A 134 3.54 -6.83 0.60
N ILE A 135 3.52 -6.00 1.65
CA ILE A 135 4.73 -5.53 2.32
C ILE A 135 5.47 -6.68 3.01
N VAL A 136 4.77 -7.49 3.81
CA VAL A 136 5.39 -8.60 4.56
C VAL A 136 6.03 -9.62 3.62
N THR A 137 5.41 -9.91 2.48
CA THR A 137 5.98 -10.85 1.50
C THR A 137 7.14 -10.27 0.70
N ASN A 138 7.28 -8.94 0.64
CA ASN A 138 8.33 -8.24 -0.11
C ASN A 138 9.46 -7.66 0.75
N ILE A 139 9.31 -7.56 2.07
CA ILE A 139 10.32 -6.96 2.95
C ILE A 139 11.65 -7.73 2.94
N ARG A 140 11.61 -9.07 2.94
CA ARG A 140 12.81 -9.89 2.82
C ARG A 140 13.51 -9.73 1.46
N PRO A 141 12.82 -9.87 0.31
CA PRO A 141 13.40 -9.53 -1.00
C PRO A 141 14.00 -8.13 -1.09
N LEU A 142 13.34 -7.13 -0.50
CA LEU A 142 13.83 -5.75 -0.44
C LEU A 142 15.15 -5.66 0.31
N MET A 143 15.21 -6.22 1.53
CA MET A 143 16.41 -6.23 2.36
C MET A 143 17.57 -6.98 1.70
N LEU A 144 17.28 -8.09 1.01
CA LEU A 144 18.29 -8.80 0.22
C LEU A 144 18.84 -7.94 -0.93
N ALA A 145 17.99 -7.15 -1.59
CA ALA A 145 18.42 -6.25 -2.65
C ALA A 145 19.25 -5.06 -2.13
N LEU A 146 19.05 -4.66 -0.87
CA LEU A 146 19.82 -3.64 -0.16
C LEU A 146 21.10 -4.18 0.49
N GLY A 147 21.35 -5.49 0.44
CA GLY A 147 22.54 -6.12 1.03
C GLY A 147 22.42 -6.45 2.53
N ALA A 148 21.26 -6.22 3.15
CA ALA A 148 21.02 -6.42 4.58
C ALA A 148 20.43 -7.80 4.94
N GLY A 149 20.73 -8.83 4.14
CA GLY A 149 20.09 -10.15 4.20
C GLY A 149 20.26 -10.96 5.50
N LYS A 150 21.23 -10.58 6.35
CA LYS A 150 21.53 -11.27 7.62
C LYS A 150 20.74 -10.73 8.82
N ALA A 151 20.05 -9.59 8.67
CA ALA A 151 19.35 -8.90 9.76
C ALA A 151 17.95 -9.49 10.02
N LYS A 152 17.87 -10.77 10.43
CA LYS A 152 16.60 -11.48 10.64
C LYS A 152 15.74 -10.87 11.74
N VAL A 153 16.36 -10.42 12.84
CA VAL A 153 15.66 -9.78 13.97
C VAL A 153 15.05 -8.45 13.50
N PHE A 154 15.86 -7.60 12.88
CA PHE A 154 15.40 -6.33 12.29
C PHE A 154 14.26 -6.51 11.27
N LEU A 155 14.28 -7.58 10.47
CA LEU A 155 13.19 -7.93 9.56
C LEU A 155 11.87 -8.18 10.31
N ALA A 156 11.93 -8.92 11.42
CA ALA A 156 10.76 -9.21 12.25
C ALA A 156 10.25 -7.93 12.92
N ASP A 157 11.15 -7.10 13.45
CA ASP A 157 10.81 -5.83 14.08
C ASP A 157 10.13 -4.87 13.10
N CYS A 158 10.68 -4.72 11.89
CA CYS A 158 10.05 -3.91 10.85
C CYS A 158 8.66 -4.45 10.48
N ALA A 159 8.51 -5.77 10.30
CA ALA A 159 7.22 -6.37 9.98
C ALA A 159 6.20 -6.14 11.10
N PHE A 160 6.61 -6.26 12.36
CA PHE A 160 5.77 -6.02 13.53
C PHE A 160 5.30 -4.56 13.59
N VAL A 161 6.23 -3.60 13.52
CA VAL A 161 5.90 -2.17 13.53
C VAL A 161 4.96 -1.80 12.38
N LEU A 162 5.25 -2.28 11.16
CA LEU A 162 4.39 -2.04 10.00
C LEU A 162 2.99 -2.65 10.19
N SER A 163 2.89 -3.82 10.83
CA SER A 163 1.60 -4.47 11.11
C SER A 163 0.77 -3.66 12.09
N VAL A 164 1.38 -3.18 13.18
CA VAL A 164 0.70 -2.34 14.19
C VAL A 164 0.20 -1.05 13.57
N LEU A 165 1.03 -0.38 12.77
CA LEU A 165 0.64 0.86 12.13
C LEU A 165 -0.47 0.68 11.08
N LEU A 166 -0.44 -0.41 10.31
CA LEU A 166 -1.52 -0.74 9.37
C LEU A 166 -2.82 -1.08 10.09
N LEU A 167 -2.76 -1.75 11.25
CA LEU A 167 -3.92 -1.95 12.13
C LEU A 167 -4.50 -0.61 12.60
N ALA A 168 -3.65 0.32 13.03
CA ALA A 168 -4.09 1.66 13.41
C ALA A 168 -4.74 2.41 12.23
N ALA A 169 -4.22 2.25 11.01
CA ALA A 169 -4.83 2.81 9.81
C ALA A 169 -6.22 2.22 9.52
N GLY A 170 -6.38 0.90 9.68
CA GLY A 170 -7.67 0.23 9.59
C GLY A 170 -8.66 0.76 10.63
N ALA A 171 -8.22 0.92 11.88
CA ALA A 171 -9.03 1.52 12.95
C ALA A 171 -9.43 2.96 12.61
N ALA A 172 -8.55 3.76 12.01
CA ALA A 172 -8.89 5.13 11.61
C ALA A 172 -10.03 5.18 10.58
N PHE A 173 -10.09 4.24 9.62
CA PHE A 173 -11.23 4.13 8.70
C PHE A 173 -12.53 3.75 9.41
N VAL A 174 -12.47 2.83 10.38
CA VAL A 174 -13.64 2.43 11.17
C VAL A 174 -14.15 3.60 12.03
N ILE A 175 -13.25 4.30 12.72
CA ILE A 175 -13.58 5.49 13.51
C ILE A 175 -14.22 6.56 12.60
N TYR A 176 -13.64 6.81 11.42
CA TYR A 176 -14.21 7.76 10.48
C TYR A 176 -15.59 7.34 9.98
N TYR A 177 -15.81 6.06 9.71
CA TYR A 177 -17.13 5.54 9.33
C TYR A 177 -18.19 5.83 10.41
N PHE A 178 -17.90 5.55 11.67
CA PHE A 178 -18.84 5.88 12.75
C PHE A 178 -19.11 7.38 12.85
N ARG A 179 -18.08 8.23 12.70
CA ARG A 179 -18.23 9.69 12.63
C ARG A 179 -19.02 10.18 11.42
N TRP A 180 -19.09 9.39 10.36
CA TRP A 180 -19.79 9.74 9.12
C TRP A 180 -21.29 9.45 9.22
N ILE A 181 -21.68 8.37 9.90
CA ILE A 181 -23.09 7.97 10.05
C ILE A 181 -23.80 8.66 11.24
N MET A 182 -23.06 9.22 12.18
CA MET A 182 -23.58 10.02 13.31
C MET A 182 -23.70 11.50 12.92
#